data_AF-A0A084AQS3-F1
#
_entry.id   AF-A0A084AQS3-F1
#
_cell.length_a   1.000
_cell.length_b   1.000
_cell.length_c   1.000
_cell.angle_alpha   90.00
_cell.angle_beta   90.00
_cell.angle_gamma   90.00
#
_symmetry.space_group_name_H-M   'P 1'
#
loop_
_entity.id
_entity.type
_entity.pdbx_description
1 polymer ?
#
loop_
_entity_poly.entity_id
_entity_poly.type
_entity_poly.pdbx_seq_one_letter_code
_entity_poly.pdbx_strand_id
1 'polypeptide(L)'
;MVNTRSQTADASPASASKPRASNRQVSKPSPASSSSSSSTTTTTTTAAAAAASGWHHVPTRWTVIWMAVSLPLVVWDTVYVLGRPLTMEGGPLHWPLWAPYKLYGEVDHIYGWKAFNAHNGFTAAQGTLNVIETVMYAAYLWLARSNGRTVGGRQGALAVLIGFSAAVMTLSKTVLYWLNEYFSGFDNIGHNAPLDLLFLWIIPNGAWLVGSAYMIWSMGGEIIDGLTLASRSKAE
;
A
#
# COMPACT_ATOMS: atom_id res chain seq x y z
N MET A 1 -53.18 24.59 37.34
CA MET A 1 -52.77 23.58 36.36
C MET A 1 -51.52 22.88 36.89
N VAL A 2 -51.63 21.57 37.10
CA VAL A 2 -50.59 20.53 36.94
C VAL A 2 -49.28 20.62 37.77
N ASN A 3 -49.26 19.79 38.83
CA ASN A 3 -48.17 19.07 39.52
C ASN A 3 -46.76 19.67 39.75
N THR A 4 -46.57 20.12 40.99
CA THR A 4 -45.49 19.83 41.97
C THR A 4 -44.99 18.36 41.92
N ARG A 5 -43.77 17.93 42.32
CA ARG A 5 -42.88 18.38 43.41
C ARG A 5 -41.49 17.71 43.29
N SER A 6 -40.44 18.46 43.59
CA SER A 6 -39.06 18.01 43.85
C SER A 6 -38.94 17.34 45.23
N GLN A 7 -38.02 16.38 45.38
CA GLN A 7 -37.43 16.01 46.68
C GLN A 7 -35.93 15.64 46.53
N THR A 8 -35.15 16.29 47.37
CA THR A 8 -33.71 16.14 47.68
C THR A 8 -33.50 15.18 48.86
N ALA A 9 -32.28 14.63 48.98
CA ALA A 9 -31.55 14.17 50.19
C ALA A 9 -30.82 12.85 49.89
N ASP A 10 -29.69 12.47 50.46
CA ASP A 10 -28.56 13.09 51.17
C ASP A 10 -27.57 11.92 51.41
N ALA A 11 -26.30 12.20 51.68
CA ALA A 11 -25.20 11.23 51.69
C ALA A 11 -24.90 10.57 53.07
N SER A 12 -24.47 9.29 53.04
CA SER A 12 -23.57 8.57 53.99
C SER A 12 -24.07 8.33 55.45
N PRO A 13 -23.55 7.35 56.25
CA PRO A 13 -22.13 6.94 56.36
C PRO A 13 -21.80 5.45 56.73
N ALA A 14 -20.47 5.19 56.83
CA ALA A 14 -19.75 4.25 57.73
C ALA A 14 -19.83 2.72 57.52
N SER A 15 -18.92 1.84 57.99
CA SER A 15 -17.47 1.79 58.30
C SER A 15 -17.27 0.53 59.19
N ALA A 16 -16.18 -0.23 58.97
CA ALA A 16 -15.44 -1.06 59.96
C ALA A 16 -16.12 -2.35 60.55
N SER A 17 -15.47 -3.43 61.03
CA SER A 17 -14.13 -4.06 60.93
C SER A 17 -14.05 -5.26 61.94
N LYS A 18 -13.57 -6.46 61.54
CA LYS A 18 -12.76 -7.54 62.27
C LYS A 18 -13.14 -7.97 63.73
N PRO A 19 -12.46 -8.92 64.48
CA PRO A 19 -11.25 -9.77 64.28
C PRO A 19 -11.38 -11.29 64.66
N ARG A 20 -10.55 -12.22 64.13
CA ARG A 20 -9.35 -12.96 64.67
C ARG A 20 -9.50 -13.85 65.94
N ALA A 21 -9.18 -15.16 65.80
CA ALA A 21 -8.41 -16.02 66.75
C ALA A 21 -8.05 -17.35 66.02
N SER A 22 -6.78 -17.70 65.72
CA SER A 22 -5.72 -18.26 66.58
C SER A 22 -6.01 -19.67 67.13
N ASN A 23 -5.47 -20.72 66.49
CA ASN A 23 -4.91 -21.86 67.26
C ASN A 23 -3.79 -22.59 66.50
N ARG A 24 -2.81 -23.09 67.26
CA ARG A 24 -1.44 -23.49 66.87
C ARG A 24 -1.17 -24.93 67.35
N GLN A 25 -0.67 -25.83 66.49
CA GLN A 25 0.03 -27.10 66.82
C GLN A 25 0.69 -27.62 65.51
N VAL A 26 2.01 -27.63 65.24
CA VAL A 26 3.22 -28.27 65.81
C VAL A 26 3.51 -29.72 65.32
N SER A 27 4.53 -29.83 64.43
CA SER A 27 5.49 -30.94 64.10
C SER A 27 4.97 -32.27 63.49
N LYS A 28 5.62 -33.02 62.56
CA LYS A 28 7.03 -33.25 62.11
C LYS A 28 7.04 -33.95 60.69
N PRO A 29 8.12 -34.52 60.07
CA PRO A 29 8.56 -34.22 58.69
C PRO A 29 8.46 -35.36 57.62
N SER A 30 8.56 -34.98 56.33
CA SER A 30 9.05 -35.67 55.09
C SER A 30 9.18 -37.21 55.01
N PRO A 31 8.87 -37.85 53.84
CA PRO A 31 9.78 -37.73 52.68
C PRO A 31 9.14 -37.67 51.27
N ALA A 32 9.94 -37.06 50.40
CA ALA A 32 10.00 -37.09 48.94
C ALA A 32 9.02 -37.98 48.15
N SER A 33 8.39 -37.38 47.14
CA SER A 33 8.13 -38.04 45.86
C SER A 33 8.13 -36.99 44.75
N SER A 34 9.10 -37.14 43.86
CA SER A 34 9.27 -36.40 42.62
C SER A 34 8.09 -36.65 41.66
N SER A 35 7.33 -35.62 41.31
CA SER A 35 6.48 -35.63 40.12
C SER A 35 7.01 -34.62 39.12
N SER A 36 7.75 -35.14 38.14
CA SER A 36 8.16 -34.46 36.92
C SER A 36 6.94 -33.90 36.18
N SER A 37 6.82 -32.57 36.13
CA SER A 37 5.88 -31.88 35.24
C SER A 37 6.43 -31.94 33.81
N SER A 38 5.91 -32.87 33.02
CA SER A 38 6.08 -32.92 31.56
C SER A 38 5.23 -31.84 30.90
N SER A 39 5.80 -30.65 30.73
CA SER A 39 5.27 -29.63 29.83
C SER A 39 5.79 -29.88 28.42
N THR A 40 5.07 -30.68 27.63
CA THR A 40 5.41 -30.87 26.21
C THR A 40 4.16 -30.71 25.34
N THR A 41 4.33 -29.85 24.33
CA THR A 41 3.60 -29.81 23.05
C THR A 41 2.38 -28.87 22.96
N THR A 42 2.64 -27.58 22.75
CA THR A 42 1.64 -26.65 22.16
C THR A 42 2.17 -26.00 20.86
N THR A 43 3.17 -26.61 20.22
CA THR A 43 3.87 -26.04 19.06
C THR A 43 3.46 -26.68 17.72
N THR A 44 2.89 -27.89 17.73
CA THR A 44 2.51 -28.61 16.51
C THR A 44 1.19 -28.15 15.92
N THR A 45 0.29 -27.59 16.73
CA THR A 45 -1.04 -27.14 16.30
C THR A 45 -0.98 -25.90 15.42
N THR A 46 -0.03 -24.99 15.64
CA THR A 46 0.10 -23.75 14.87
C THR A 46 0.63 -23.99 13.46
N ALA A 47 1.59 -24.91 13.30
CA ALA A 47 2.15 -25.25 11.99
C ALA A 47 1.16 -26.06 11.13
N ALA A 48 0.43 -27.00 11.74
CA ALA A 48 -0.61 -27.77 11.05
C ALA A 48 -1.85 -26.90 10.70
N ALA A 49 -2.23 -25.96 11.57
CA ALA A 49 -3.30 -25.00 11.27
C ALA A 49 -2.89 -23.99 10.17
N ALA A 50 -1.62 -23.60 10.11
CA ALA A 50 -1.08 -22.77 9.02
C ALA A 50 -1.00 -23.54 7.69
N ALA A 51 -0.77 -24.85 7.72
CA ALA A 51 -0.86 -25.72 6.53
C ALA A 51 -2.31 -25.96 6.07
N ALA A 52 -3.28 -25.90 7.00
CA ALA A 52 -4.71 -26.08 6.70
C ALA A 52 -5.38 -24.79 6.16
N SER A 53 -4.83 -23.60 6.43
CA SER A 53 -5.27 -22.36 5.79
C SER A 53 -4.59 -22.25 4.43
N GLY A 54 -5.34 -22.44 3.34
CA GLY A 54 -4.83 -22.27 1.98
C GLY A 54 -4.20 -20.89 1.74
N TRP A 55 -3.54 -20.72 0.59
CA TRP A 55 -2.98 -19.43 0.22
C TRP A 55 -4.07 -18.37 0.00
N HIS A 56 -3.85 -17.16 0.52
CA HIS A 56 -4.74 -16.02 0.37
C HIS A 56 -3.95 -14.73 0.17
N HIS A 57 -4.44 -13.87 -0.72
CA HIS A 57 -3.93 -12.51 -0.91
C HIS A 57 -4.63 -11.52 0.03
N VAL A 58 -3.84 -10.62 0.62
CA VAL A 58 -4.30 -9.42 1.31
C VAL A 58 -3.43 -8.24 0.88
N PRO A 59 -3.99 -7.19 0.26
CA PRO A 59 -3.23 -5.98 -0.05
C PRO A 59 -2.60 -5.42 1.22
N THR A 60 -1.28 -5.20 1.18
CA THR A 60 -0.60 -4.56 2.31
C THR A 60 -1.12 -3.15 2.52
N ARG A 61 -1.02 -2.63 3.75
CA ARG A 61 -1.42 -1.24 4.05
C ARG A 61 -0.68 -0.25 3.16
N TRP A 62 0.60 -0.51 2.90
CA TRP A 62 1.43 0.30 2.01
C TRP A 62 0.93 0.27 0.57
N THR A 63 0.60 -0.90 0.03
CA THR A 63 0.01 -1.01 -1.31
C THR A 63 -1.29 -0.23 -1.42
N VAL A 64 -2.16 -0.32 -0.41
CA VAL A 64 -3.44 0.41 -0.42
C VAL A 64 -3.22 1.93 -0.36
N ILE A 65 -2.33 2.41 0.52
CA ILE A 65 -2.00 3.84 0.63
C ILE A 65 -1.38 4.33 -0.67
N TRP A 66 -0.41 3.59 -1.22
CA TRP A 66 0.26 3.91 -2.47
C TRP A 66 -0.76 4.03 -3.61
N MET A 67 -1.64 3.03 -3.79
CA MET A 67 -2.70 3.08 -4.80
C MET A 67 -3.67 4.26 -4.60
N ALA A 68 -4.01 4.59 -3.36
CA ALA A 68 -4.92 5.69 -3.07
C ALA A 68 -4.34 7.06 -3.46
N VAL A 69 -3.02 7.20 -3.43
CA VAL A 69 -2.32 8.43 -3.83
C VAL A 69 -1.95 8.39 -5.31
N SER A 70 -1.38 7.29 -5.80
CA SER A 70 -0.84 7.19 -7.15
C SER A 70 -1.92 7.18 -8.22
N LEU A 71 -3.05 6.48 -8.02
CA LEU A 71 -4.09 6.38 -9.06
C LEU A 71 -4.71 7.74 -9.42
N PRO A 72 -5.13 8.58 -8.45
CA PRO A 72 -5.59 9.93 -8.78
C PRO A 72 -4.53 10.77 -9.51
N LEU A 73 -3.26 10.69 -9.09
CA LEU A 73 -2.16 11.43 -9.72
C LEU A 73 -1.92 10.96 -11.16
N VAL A 74 -1.87 9.65 -11.40
CA VAL A 74 -1.67 9.08 -12.73
C VAL A 74 -2.84 9.40 -13.65
N VAL A 75 -4.08 9.38 -13.15
CA VAL A 75 -5.25 9.80 -13.94
C VAL A 75 -5.16 11.28 -14.29
N TRP A 76 -4.86 12.15 -13.32
CA TRP A 76 -4.70 13.59 -13.56
C TRP A 76 -3.61 13.88 -14.60
N ASP A 77 -2.48 13.20 -14.49
CA ASP A 77 -1.36 13.28 -15.43
C ASP A 77 -1.72 12.78 -16.82
N THR A 78 -2.38 11.63 -16.90
CA THR A 78 -2.80 11.04 -18.18
C THR A 78 -3.74 11.98 -18.93
N VAL A 79 -4.70 12.58 -18.23
CA VAL A 79 -5.61 13.55 -18.86
C VAL A 79 -4.85 14.81 -19.27
N TYR A 80 -3.88 15.29 -18.49
CA TYR A 80 -3.00 16.38 -18.91
C TYR A 80 -2.30 16.04 -20.23
N VAL A 81 -1.61 14.90 -20.28
CA VAL A 81 -0.75 14.49 -21.39
C VAL A 81 -1.55 14.23 -22.67
N LEU A 82 -2.63 13.46 -22.59
CA LEU A 82 -3.44 13.09 -23.75
C LEU A 82 -4.40 14.20 -24.20
N GLY A 83 -4.70 15.15 -23.32
CA GLY A 83 -5.52 16.32 -23.62
C GLY A 83 -4.76 17.48 -24.26
N ARG A 84 -3.43 17.39 -24.46
CA ARG A 84 -2.65 18.47 -25.08
C ARG A 84 -3.11 18.73 -26.52
N PRO A 85 -3.20 19.99 -26.96
CA PRO A 85 -2.77 21.21 -26.27
C PRO A 85 -3.85 21.84 -25.37
N LEU A 86 -5.07 21.27 -25.29
CA LEU A 86 -6.19 21.90 -24.56
C LEU A 86 -5.89 22.09 -23.06
N THR A 87 -5.12 21.20 -22.48
CA THR A 87 -4.69 21.17 -21.08
C THR A 87 -3.39 21.94 -20.81
N MET A 88 -2.61 22.30 -21.85
CA MET A 88 -1.36 23.04 -21.72
C MET A 88 -1.60 24.52 -21.43
N GLU A 89 -0.59 25.23 -20.92
CA GLU A 89 -0.69 26.67 -20.68
C GLU A 89 -1.21 27.43 -21.91
N GLY A 90 -2.26 28.24 -21.73
CA GLY A 90 -2.95 28.95 -22.80
C GLY A 90 -4.11 28.18 -23.43
N GLY A 91 -4.25 26.89 -23.14
CA GLY A 91 -5.38 26.05 -23.55
C GLY A 91 -6.65 26.28 -22.72
N PRO A 92 -7.84 26.03 -23.28
CA PRO A 92 -9.11 26.31 -22.62
C PRO A 92 -9.39 25.42 -21.39
N LEU A 93 -8.75 24.25 -21.30
CA LEU A 93 -8.94 23.35 -20.16
C LEU A 93 -7.89 23.57 -19.07
N HIS A 94 -6.77 24.24 -19.35
CA HIS A 94 -5.63 24.38 -18.44
C HIS A 94 -6.02 24.87 -17.05
N TRP A 95 -6.86 25.91 -16.98
CA TRP A 95 -7.38 26.44 -15.71
C TRP A 95 -8.73 25.79 -15.36
N PRO A 96 -8.96 25.36 -14.11
CA PRO A 96 -8.07 25.47 -12.94
C PRO A 96 -7.22 24.23 -12.67
N LEU A 97 -7.55 23.08 -13.26
CA LEU A 97 -7.04 21.78 -12.80
C LEU A 97 -5.59 21.49 -13.21
N TRP A 98 -5.10 22.07 -14.31
CA TRP A 98 -3.75 21.80 -14.82
C TRP A 98 -2.82 23.00 -14.68
N ALA A 99 -3.22 24.05 -13.95
CA ALA A 99 -2.36 25.20 -13.66
C ALA A 99 -0.97 24.82 -13.12
N PRO A 100 -0.79 23.79 -12.25
CA PRO A 100 0.54 23.37 -11.80
C PRO A 100 1.45 22.87 -12.92
N TYR A 101 0.88 22.37 -14.03
CA TYR A 101 1.68 21.88 -15.17
C TYR A 101 2.38 22.98 -15.95
N LYS A 102 2.04 24.26 -15.73
CA LYS A 102 2.85 25.36 -16.23
C LYS A 102 4.27 25.26 -15.67
N LEU A 103 4.39 25.31 -14.33
CA LEU A 103 5.68 25.19 -13.65
C LEU A 103 6.35 23.84 -13.97
N TYR A 104 5.57 22.76 -13.96
CA TYR A 104 6.12 21.43 -14.23
C TYR A 104 6.70 21.32 -15.65
N GLY A 105 6.04 21.91 -16.66
CA GLY A 105 6.54 21.95 -18.03
C GLY A 105 7.75 22.87 -18.25
N GLU A 106 8.00 23.83 -17.35
CA GLU A 106 9.23 24.64 -17.31
C GLU A 106 10.40 23.88 -16.68
N VAL A 107 10.12 23.06 -15.66
CA VAL A 107 11.15 22.20 -15.04
C VAL A 107 11.49 21.03 -15.95
N ASP A 108 10.48 20.38 -16.52
CA ASP A 108 10.64 19.20 -17.32
C ASP A 108 9.99 19.42 -18.68
N HIS A 109 10.84 19.78 -19.64
CA HIS A 109 10.38 20.19 -20.96
C HIS A 109 9.66 19.08 -21.74
N ILE A 110 9.72 17.82 -21.30
CA ILE A 110 8.93 16.71 -21.87
C ILE A 110 7.42 16.90 -21.61
N TYR A 111 7.06 17.71 -20.60
CA TYR A 111 5.69 18.15 -20.31
C TYR A 111 5.30 19.48 -20.94
N GLY A 112 6.27 20.24 -21.46
CA GLY A 112 6.10 21.59 -21.96
C GLY A 112 5.95 21.73 -23.47
N TRP A 113 5.90 22.98 -23.93
CA TRP A 113 5.77 23.34 -25.35
C TRP A 113 6.96 22.89 -26.21
N LYS A 114 8.17 22.79 -25.64
CA LYS A 114 9.37 22.28 -26.35
C LYS A 114 9.09 20.90 -26.95
N ALA A 115 8.71 19.93 -26.13
CA ALA A 115 8.45 18.57 -26.58
C ALA A 115 7.21 18.46 -27.48
N PHE A 116 6.14 19.22 -27.16
CA PHE A 116 4.92 19.23 -27.97
C PHE A 116 5.18 19.74 -29.40
N ASN A 117 5.86 20.88 -29.54
CA ASN A 117 6.19 21.48 -30.84
C ASN A 117 7.20 20.63 -31.63
N ALA A 118 8.07 19.89 -30.94
CA ALA A 118 8.99 18.95 -31.56
C ALA A 118 8.32 17.64 -31.99
N HIS A 119 7.00 17.48 -31.78
CA HIS A 119 6.26 16.22 -31.99
C HIS A 119 6.92 15.02 -31.29
N ASN A 120 7.48 15.24 -30.10
CA ASN A 120 8.09 14.17 -29.32
C ASN A 120 6.99 13.27 -28.72
N GLY A 121 6.88 12.04 -29.24
CA GLY A 121 5.86 11.08 -28.83
C GLY A 121 6.08 10.41 -27.47
N PHE A 122 7.25 10.61 -26.83
CA PHE A 122 7.62 9.89 -25.62
C PHE A 122 6.60 10.07 -24.48
N THR A 123 6.24 11.31 -24.15
CA THR A 123 5.30 11.61 -23.06
C THR A 123 3.91 11.03 -23.33
N ALA A 124 3.41 11.16 -24.57
CA ALA A 124 2.11 10.60 -24.96
C ALA A 124 2.09 9.06 -24.92
N ALA A 125 3.20 8.41 -25.28
CA ALA A 125 3.35 6.97 -25.14
C ALA A 125 3.32 6.53 -23.67
N GLN A 126 4.02 7.25 -22.79
CA GLN A 126 3.96 7.04 -21.33
C GLN A 126 2.52 7.20 -20.81
N GLY A 127 1.83 8.28 -21.20
CA GLY A 127 0.43 8.53 -20.84
C GLY A 127 -0.53 7.43 -21.33
N THR A 128 -0.29 6.86 -22.51
CA THR A 128 -1.10 5.74 -23.01
C THR A 128 -0.90 4.48 -22.16
N LEU A 129 0.34 4.17 -21.77
CA LEU A 129 0.60 3.06 -20.85
C LEU A 129 0.05 3.35 -19.44
N ASN A 130 -0.05 4.61 -19.02
CA ASN A 130 -0.72 4.99 -17.76
C ASN A 130 -2.22 4.66 -17.79
N VAL A 131 -2.90 4.75 -18.94
CA VAL A 131 -4.30 4.28 -19.09
C VAL A 131 -4.37 2.77 -18.83
N ILE A 132 -3.51 1.99 -19.47
CA ILE A 132 -3.48 0.52 -19.31
C ILE A 132 -3.19 0.15 -17.85
N GLU A 133 -2.17 0.77 -17.26
CA GLU A 133 -1.81 0.57 -15.86
C GLU A 133 -2.97 0.91 -14.92
N THR A 134 -3.65 2.03 -15.14
CA THR A 134 -4.82 2.44 -14.34
C THR A 134 -5.93 1.40 -14.41
N VAL A 135 -6.22 0.84 -15.59
CA VAL A 135 -7.20 -0.24 -15.76
C VAL A 135 -6.76 -1.50 -15.01
N MET A 136 -5.49 -1.87 -15.10
CA MET A 136 -4.95 -3.02 -14.37
C MET A 136 -5.04 -2.85 -12.86
N TYR A 137 -4.69 -1.69 -12.33
CA TYR A 137 -4.80 -1.42 -10.90
C TYR A 137 -6.26 -1.32 -10.43
N ALA A 138 -7.16 -0.78 -11.23
CA ALA A 138 -8.59 -0.82 -10.94
C ALA A 138 -9.10 -2.27 -10.87
N ALA A 139 -8.71 -3.12 -11.82
CA ALA A 139 -9.05 -4.54 -11.81
C ALA A 139 -8.45 -5.28 -10.60
N TYR A 140 -7.18 -4.99 -10.25
CA TYR A 140 -6.54 -5.49 -9.05
C TYR A 140 -7.33 -5.12 -7.79
N LEU A 141 -7.66 -3.84 -7.61
CA LEU A 141 -8.39 -3.35 -6.43
C LEU A 141 -9.81 -3.92 -6.35
N TRP A 142 -10.47 -4.13 -7.49
CA TRP A 142 -11.77 -4.77 -7.56
C TRP A 142 -11.70 -6.23 -7.11
N LEU A 143 -10.77 -7.02 -7.69
CA LEU A 143 -10.57 -8.42 -7.31
C LEU A 143 -10.15 -8.55 -5.84
N ALA A 144 -9.23 -7.71 -5.37
CA ALA A 144 -8.70 -7.78 -4.01
C ALA A 144 -9.73 -7.39 -2.94
N ARG A 145 -10.85 -6.75 -3.32
CA ARG A 145 -11.95 -6.38 -2.41
C ARG A 145 -13.23 -7.19 -2.61
N SER A 146 -13.31 -8.06 -3.63
CA SER A 146 -14.56 -8.75 -3.97
C SER A 146 -15.07 -9.70 -2.90
N ASN A 147 -14.17 -10.25 -2.06
CA ASN A 147 -14.51 -11.21 -0.99
C ASN A 147 -14.19 -10.69 0.42
N GLY A 148 -14.25 -9.36 0.63
CA GLY A 148 -13.93 -8.75 1.92
C GLY A 148 -12.46 -8.36 2.05
N ARG A 149 -11.78 -8.79 3.12
CA ARG A 149 -10.38 -8.40 3.42
C ARG A 149 -9.33 -9.35 2.87
N THR A 150 -9.72 -10.57 2.49
CA THR A 150 -8.83 -11.66 2.06
C THR A 150 -9.40 -12.34 0.82
N VAL A 151 -8.57 -12.66 -0.17
CA VAL A 151 -9.02 -13.32 -1.41
C VAL A 151 -8.11 -14.50 -1.71
N GLY A 152 -8.67 -15.71 -1.65
CA GLY A 152 -7.95 -16.95 -1.97
C GLY A 152 -8.21 -17.47 -3.39
N GLY A 153 -7.60 -18.61 -3.70
CA GLY A 153 -7.85 -19.38 -4.92
C GLY A 153 -7.54 -18.61 -6.21
N ARG A 154 -8.26 -18.92 -7.29
CA ARG A 154 -8.02 -18.34 -8.62
C ARG A 154 -8.18 -16.82 -8.63
N GLN A 155 -9.16 -16.26 -7.90
CA GLN A 155 -9.37 -14.82 -7.84
C GLN A 155 -8.21 -14.10 -7.17
N GLY A 156 -7.71 -14.63 -6.04
CA GLY A 156 -6.53 -14.08 -5.37
C GLY A 156 -5.29 -14.15 -6.26
N ALA A 157 -5.07 -15.28 -6.93
CA ALA A 157 -3.95 -15.45 -7.86
C ALA A 157 -4.02 -14.47 -9.03
N LEU A 158 -5.21 -14.24 -9.61
CA LEU A 158 -5.42 -13.24 -10.65
C LEU A 158 -5.17 -11.83 -10.14
N ALA A 159 -5.64 -11.49 -8.94
CA ALA A 159 -5.39 -10.18 -8.34
C ALA A 159 -3.90 -9.91 -8.22
N VAL A 160 -3.16 -10.83 -7.58
CA VAL A 160 -1.71 -10.70 -7.36
C VAL A 160 -0.96 -10.62 -8.69
N LEU A 161 -1.31 -11.45 -9.67
CA LEU A 161 -0.68 -11.43 -10.99
C LEU A 161 -0.89 -10.07 -11.69
N ILE A 162 -2.12 -9.56 -11.72
CA ILE A 162 -2.43 -8.27 -12.35
C ILE A 162 -1.70 -7.12 -11.64
N GLY A 163 -1.75 -7.09 -10.30
CA GLY A 163 -1.06 -6.07 -9.50
C GLY A 163 0.45 -6.09 -9.69
N PHE A 164 1.05 -7.28 -9.72
CA PHE A 164 2.47 -7.48 -9.99
C PHE A 164 2.85 -7.00 -11.39
N SER A 165 2.12 -7.41 -12.42
CA SER A 165 2.38 -7.00 -13.81
C SER A 165 2.25 -5.49 -14.00
N ALA A 166 1.26 -4.86 -13.37
CA ALA A 166 1.10 -3.40 -13.38
C ALA A 166 2.32 -2.71 -12.72
N ALA A 167 2.75 -3.18 -11.54
CA ALA A 167 3.91 -2.61 -10.85
C ALA A 167 5.22 -2.76 -11.66
N VAL A 168 5.42 -3.89 -12.34
CA VAL A 168 6.55 -4.07 -13.28
C VAL A 168 6.48 -3.04 -14.40
N MET A 169 5.30 -2.83 -14.99
CA MET A 169 5.11 -1.82 -16.04
C MET A 169 5.46 -0.42 -15.53
N THR A 170 4.99 -0.01 -14.35
CA THR A 170 5.30 1.28 -13.73
C THR A 170 6.80 1.45 -13.52
N LEU A 171 7.46 0.44 -12.95
CA LEU A 171 8.90 0.47 -12.70
C LEU A 171 9.67 0.59 -14.02
N SER A 172 9.35 -0.24 -15.02
CA SER A 172 10.02 -0.24 -16.32
C SER A 172 9.86 1.10 -17.05
N LYS A 173 8.66 1.68 -17.03
CA LYS A 173 8.40 3.02 -17.60
C LYS A 173 9.22 4.11 -16.93
N THR A 174 9.26 4.09 -15.60
CA THR A 174 9.98 5.10 -14.82
C THR A 174 11.49 4.98 -15.04
N VAL A 175 12.03 3.75 -15.07
CA VAL A 175 13.44 3.51 -15.42
C VAL A 175 13.72 3.97 -16.85
N LEU A 176 12.85 3.63 -17.80
CA LEU A 176 13.00 4.09 -19.19
C LEU A 176 13.01 5.61 -19.28
N TYR A 177 12.20 6.30 -18.48
CA TYR A 177 12.16 7.75 -18.45
C TYR A 177 13.49 8.37 -17.97
N TRP A 178 14.05 7.83 -16.89
CA TRP A 178 15.37 8.25 -16.40
C TRP A 178 16.49 7.96 -17.42
N LEU A 179 16.46 6.78 -18.03
CA LEU A 179 17.43 6.42 -19.07
C LEU A 179 17.28 7.29 -20.31
N ASN A 180 16.06 7.65 -20.70
CA ASN A 180 15.82 8.54 -21.83
C ASN A 180 16.47 9.90 -21.60
N GLU A 181 16.35 10.48 -20.41
CA GLU A 181 17.05 11.72 -20.06
C GLU A 181 18.57 11.54 -20.08
N TYR A 182 19.09 10.49 -19.45
CA TYR A 182 20.53 10.22 -19.43
C TYR A 182 21.12 10.09 -20.84
N PHE A 183 20.49 9.29 -21.71
CA PHE A 183 20.96 9.07 -23.08
C PHE A 183 20.70 10.25 -24.01
N SER A 184 19.79 11.16 -23.65
CA SER A 184 19.55 12.41 -24.38
C SER A 184 20.42 13.57 -23.88
N GLY A 185 21.38 13.32 -22.98
CA GLY A 185 22.23 14.37 -22.41
C GLY A 185 21.47 15.33 -21.49
N PHE A 186 20.41 14.85 -20.83
CA PHE A 186 19.51 15.62 -19.98
C PHE A 186 18.81 16.77 -20.71
N ASP A 187 18.46 16.57 -21.99
CA ASP A 187 17.87 17.61 -22.85
C ASP A 187 16.60 18.26 -22.27
N ASN A 188 15.80 17.55 -21.47
CA ASN A 188 14.56 18.13 -20.93
C ASN A 188 14.70 18.71 -19.53
N ILE A 189 15.74 18.33 -18.78
CA ILE A 189 15.87 18.66 -17.35
C ILE A 189 17.20 19.30 -16.95
N GLY A 190 18.20 19.29 -17.83
CA GLY A 190 19.57 19.72 -17.53
C GLY A 190 19.74 21.22 -17.34
N HIS A 191 18.73 22.02 -17.68
CA HIS A 191 18.74 23.48 -17.49
C HIS A 191 18.36 23.91 -16.06
N ASN A 192 17.84 23.01 -15.24
CA ASN A 192 17.36 23.34 -13.90
C ASN A 192 18.50 23.55 -12.90
N ALA A 193 18.24 24.39 -11.89
CA ALA A 193 19.10 24.42 -10.71
C ALA A 193 19.08 23.06 -9.98
N PRO A 194 20.19 22.62 -9.36
CA PRO A 194 20.25 21.30 -8.73
C PRO A 194 19.18 21.02 -7.67
N LEU A 195 18.77 22.05 -6.91
CA LEU A 195 17.71 21.91 -5.90
C LEU A 195 16.33 21.78 -6.53
N ASP A 196 16.02 22.56 -7.56
CA ASP A 196 14.75 22.45 -8.28
C ASP A 196 14.64 21.08 -8.94
N LEU A 197 15.71 20.62 -9.57
CA LEU A 197 15.79 19.27 -10.13
C LEU A 197 15.58 18.19 -9.06
N LEU A 198 16.19 18.35 -7.89
CA LEU A 198 16.05 17.40 -6.79
C LEU A 198 14.60 17.27 -6.31
N PHE A 199 13.94 18.39 -6.02
CA PHE A 199 12.61 18.39 -5.41
C PHE A 199 11.46 18.26 -6.41
N LEU A 200 11.61 18.77 -7.63
CA LEU A 200 10.53 18.80 -8.62
C LEU A 200 10.64 17.67 -9.65
N TRP A 201 11.79 16.99 -9.75
CA TRP A 201 11.96 15.88 -10.69
C TRP A 201 12.46 14.58 -10.04
N ILE A 202 13.59 14.61 -9.32
CA ILE A 202 14.21 13.40 -8.76
C ILE A 202 13.34 12.75 -7.69
N ILE A 203 12.94 13.50 -6.66
CA ILE A 203 12.15 12.96 -5.55
C ILE A 203 10.78 12.47 -6.03
N PRO A 204 10.02 13.24 -6.84
CA PRO A 204 8.77 12.76 -7.41
C PRO A 204 8.98 11.46 -8.18
N ASN A 205 9.78 11.43 -9.25
CA ASN A 205 9.96 10.21 -10.04
C ASN A 205 10.57 9.05 -9.23
N GLY A 206 11.43 9.35 -8.26
CA GLY A 206 12.01 8.37 -7.34
C GLY A 206 10.96 7.66 -6.47
N ALA A 207 9.88 8.35 -6.09
CA ALA A 207 8.78 7.72 -5.36
C ALA A 207 8.10 6.61 -6.18
N TRP A 208 7.98 6.76 -7.50
CA TRP A 208 7.41 5.73 -8.38
C TRP A 208 8.33 4.52 -8.50
N LEU A 209 9.66 4.71 -8.49
CA LEU A 209 10.61 3.61 -8.43
C LEU A 209 10.45 2.81 -7.13
N VAL A 210 10.40 3.49 -5.98
CA VAL A 210 10.31 2.85 -4.66
C VAL A 210 8.96 2.13 -4.49
N GLY A 211 7.85 2.81 -4.78
CA GLY A 211 6.50 2.24 -4.64
C GLY A 211 6.31 1.00 -5.50
N SER A 212 6.75 1.06 -6.76
CA SER A 212 6.64 -0.07 -7.70
C SER A 212 7.55 -1.23 -7.32
N ALA A 213 8.80 -0.96 -6.94
CA ALA A 213 9.73 -1.98 -6.48
C ALA A 213 9.21 -2.71 -5.23
N TYR A 214 8.63 -1.97 -4.27
CA TYR A 214 8.00 -2.56 -3.10
C TYR A 214 6.84 -3.50 -3.47
N MET A 215 5.96 -3.08 -4.39
CA MET A 215 4.84 -3.91 -4.83
C MET A 215 5.30 -5.17 -5.55
N ILE A 216 6.32 -5.06 -6.41
CA ILE A 216 6.95 -6.19 -7.09
C ILE A 216 7.50 -7.18 -6.07
N TRP A 217 8.25 -6.69 -5.07
CA TRP A 217 8.80 -7.54 -4.02
C TRP A 217 7.71 -8.22 -3.19
N SER A 218 6.70 -7.46 -2.74
CA SER A 218 5.61 -7.97 -1.91
C SER A 218 4.77 -9.01 -2.65
N MET A 219 4.25 -8.66 -3.83
CA MET A 219 3.38 -9.54 -4.61
C MET A 219 4.16 -10.70 -5.24
N GLY A 220 5.41 -10.47 -5.64
CA GLY A 220 6.30 -11.51 -6.13
C GLY A 220 6.58 -12.58 -5.08
N GLY A 221 6.79 -12.17 -3.81
CA GLY A 221 6.88 -13.09 -2.68
C GLY A 221 5.62 -13.94 -2.53
N GLU A 222 4.43 -13.34 -2.60
CA GLU A 222 3.17 -14.07 -2.52
C GLU A 222 2.98 -15.07 -3.67
N ILE A 223 3.42 -14.75 -4.89
CA ILE A 223 3.41 -15.67 -6.02
C ILE A 223 4.30 -16.89 -5.73
N ILE A 224 5.51 -16.66 -5.22
CA ILE A 224 6.46 -17.74 -4.88
C ILE A 224 5.89 -18.63 -3.76
N ASP A 225 5.29 -18.03 -2.74
CA ASP A 225 4.67 -18.77 -1.63
C ASP A 225 3.52 -19.65 -2.12
N GLY A 226 2.66 -19.10 -2.99
CA GLY A 226 1.55 -19.84 -3.59
C GLY A 226 2.02 -21.03 -4.44
N LEU A 227 3.06 -20.85 -5.25
CA LEU A 227 3.67 -21.93 -6.04
C LEU A 227 4.34 -23.00 -5.17
N THR A 228 4.96 -22.59 -4.07
CA THR A 228 5.61 -23.49 -3.12
C THR A 228 4.59 -24.32 -2.34
N LEU A 229 3.45 -23.74 -1.95
CA LEU A 229 2.37 -24.47 -1.32
C LEU A 229 1.77 -25.52 -2.27
N ALA A 230 1.54 -25.13 -3.53
CA ALA A 230 1.00 -26.02 -4.55
C ALA A 230 1.92 -27.20 -4.86
N SER A 231 3.25 -27.00 -4.85
CA SER A 231 4.22 -28.08 -5.11
C SER A 231 4.26 -29.13 -3.98
N ARG A 232 4.11 -28.70 -2.72
CA ARG A 232 4.05 -29.62 -1.56
C ARG A 232 2.80 -30.49 -1.57
N SER A 233 1.64 -29.92 -1.94
CA SER A 233 0.37 -30.65 -2.01
C SER A 233 0.33 -31.80 -3.04
N LYS A 234 1.29 -31.85 -3.98
CA LYS A 234 1.44 -32.95 -4.95
C LYS A 234 2.44 -34.03 -4.51
N ALA A 235 3.23 -33.77 -3.48
CA ALA A 235 4.28 -34.67 -3.01
C ALA A 235 3.81 -35.59 -1.85
N GLU A 236 2.64 -35.30 -1.26
CA GLU A 236 1.92 -36.13 -0.29
C GLU A 236 0.82 -36.95 -1.00
#